data_AF-A0A5K1BMF6-F1
#
_entry.id   AF-A0A5K1BMF6-F1
#
_cell.length_a   1.000
_cell.length_b   1.000
_cell.length_c   1.000
_cell.angle_alpha   90.00
_cell.angle_beta   90.00
_cell.angle_gamma   90.00
#
_symmetry.space_group_name_H-M   'P 1'
#
loop_
_entity.id
_entity.type
_entity.pdbx_description
1 polymer ?
#
loop_
_entity_poly.entity_id
_entity_poly.type
_entity_poly.pdbx_seq_one_letter_code
_entity_poly.pdbx_strand_id
1 'polypeptide(L)'
;VFGDIVFVTVSETPNLLEICQRLWAKLVNASCMPHFINEDDAIDQLTDSISKRKQNPALVVLDDVWSESVLQRLLFRKTGLKTLVTSRINFKGLDVVYPLQMLGQENARDLFCQSAFAPDQALDKLDHELLQQMEQ
;
A
#
# COMPACT_ATOMS: atom_id res chain seq x y z
N VAL A 1 4.86 15.24 -10.55
CA VAL A 1 5.00 13.84 -11.04
C VAL A 1 6.08 13.17 -10.20
N PHE A 2 5.86 11.93 -9.73
CA PHE A 2 6.89 11.16 -9.04
C PHE A 2 7.79 10.47 -10.08
N GLY A 3 9.10 10.48 -9.85
CA GLY A 3 10.06 9.75 -10.68
C GLY A 3 10.05 8.25 -10.37
N ASP A 4 9.80 7.88 -9.11
CA ASP A 4 9.75 6.49 -8.66
C ASP A 4 8.49 6.23 -7.82
N ILE A 5 7.92 5.03 -7.96
CA ILE A 5 6.83 4.54 -7.10
C ILE A 5 7.24 3.17 -6.56
N VAL A 6 7.23 3.02 -5.24
CA VAL A 6 7.66 1.81 -4.55
C VAL A 6 6.49 1.23 -3.75
N PHE A 7 6.09 0.01 -4.07
CA PHE A 7 5.04 -0.72 -3.35
C PHE A 7 5.65 -1.74 -2.40
N VAL A 8 5.17 -1.73 -1.15
CA VAL A 8 5.56 -2.68 -0.10
C VAL A 8 4.33 -3.13 0.67
N THR A 9 4.10 -4.44 0.73
CA THR A 9 3.08 -5.05 1.59
C THR A 9 3.66 -5.21 2.99
N VAL A 10 2.93 -4.75 4.01
CA VAL A 10 3.39 -4.76 5.41
C VAL A 10 2.85 -5.97 6.16
N SER A 11 1.55 -6.28 6.04
CA SER A 11 0.87 -7.38 6.73
C SER A 11 0.83 -7.26 8.27
N GLU A 12 0.11 -8.16 8.93
CA GLU A 12 -0.09 -8.15 10.39
C GLU A 12 1.19 -8.49 11.18
N THR A 13 2.00 -9.41 10.64
CA THR A 13 3.30 -9.80 11.20
C THR A 13 4.43 -9.38 10.24
N PRO A 14 4.78 -8.08 10.18
CA PRO A 14 5.72 -7.56 9.21
C PRO A 14 7.13 -8.07 9.46
N ASN A 15 7.83 -8.47 8.40
CA ASN A 15 9.28 -8.64 8.42
C ASN A 15 9.96 -7.30 8.10
N LEU A 16 10.28 -6.53 9.13
CA LEU A 16 10.79 -5.17 8.95
C LEU A 16 12.17 -5.13 8.31
N LEU A 17 13.00 -6.15 8.51
CA LEU A 17 14.29 -6.25 7.83
C LEU A 17 14.13 -6.36 6.32
N GLU A 18 13.26 -7.25 5.87
CA GLU A 18 12.98 -7.44 4.44
C GLU A 18 12.36 -6.20 3.80
N ILE A 19 11.43 -5.56 4.51
CA ILE A 19 10.83 -4.29 4.10
C ILE A 19 11.92 -3.22 3.93
N CYS A 20 12.84 -3.09 4.90
CA CYS A 20 13.94 -2.13 4.84
C CYS A 20 14.88 -2.41 3.67
N GLN A 21 15.23 -3.68 3.42
CA GLN A 21 16.07 -4.08 2.28
C GLN A 21 15.42 -3.69 0.95
N ARG A 22 14.12 -3.95 0.81
CA ARG A 22 13.36 -3.62 -0.40
C ARG A 22 13.28 -2.10 -0.62
N LEU A 23 13.01 -1.33 0.43
CA LEU A 23 13.01 0.13 0.38
C LEU A 23 14.39 0.69 0.05
N TRP A 24 15.45 0.14 0.64
CA TRP A 24 16.83 0.54 0.34
C TRP A 24 17.17 0.35 -1.14
N ALA A 25 16.92 -0.86 -1.66
CA ALA A 25 17.22 -1.21 -3.04
C ALA A 25 16.51 -0.31 -4.05
N LYS A 26 15.31 0.18 -3.73
CA LYS A 26 14.51 1.01 -4.64
C LYS A 26 14.69 2.52 -4.44
N LEU A 27 14.91 2.99 -3.22
CA LEU A 27 14.95 4.41 -2.90
C LEU A 27 16.36 4.96 -2.79
N VAL A 28 17.33 4.16 -2.36
CA VAL A 28 18.70 4.64 -2.13
C VAL A 28 19.58 4.39 -3.36
N ASN A 29 19.28 3.35 -4.16
CA ASN A 29 20.05 2.96 -5.34
C ASN A 29 21.57 2.89 -5.06
N ALA A 30 21.94 2.47 -3.84
CA ALA A 30 23.35 2.25 -3.50
C ALA A 30 23.83 0.94 -4.12
N SER A 31 25.05 0.95 -4.64
CA SER A 31 25.70 -0.22 -5.25
C SER A 31 25.89 -1.38 -4.28
N CYS A 32 25.87 -1.10 -2.96
CA CYS A 32 25.95 -2.10 -1.91
C CYS A 32 24.73 -2.02 -1.00
N MET A 33 24.19 -3.20 -0.68
CA MET A 33 23.21 -3.37 0.38
C MET A 33 23.93 -3.29 1.74
N PRO A 34 23.45 -2.49 2.70
CA PRO A 34 24.02 -2.45 4.03
C PRO A 34 23.82 -3.78 4.75
N HIS A 35 24.69 -4.05 5.73
CA HIS A 35 24.47 -5.12 6.68
C HIS A 35 23.62 -4.57 7.83
N PHE A 36 22.42 -5.13 8.00
CA PHE A 36 21.52 -4.79 9.09
C PHE A 36 21.74 -5.77 10.25
N ILE A 37 22.04 -5.22 11.42
CA ILE A 37 22.28 -6.00 12.64
C ILE A 37 20.94 -6.46 13.24
N ASN A 38 19.96 -5.57 13.24
CA ASN A 38 18.59 -5.81 13.71
C ASN A 38 17.63 -4.82 13.05
N GLU A 39 16.34 -4.89 13.41
CA GLU A 39 15.32 -4.03 12.79
C GLU A 39 15.52 -2.53 13.08
N ASP A 40 15.92 -2.16 14.30
CA ASP A 40 16.10 -0.75 14.66
C ASP A 40 17.29 -0.15 13.89
N ASP A 41 18.40 -0.89 13.82
CA ASP A 41 19.56 -0.55 13.00
C ASP A 41 19.19 -0.42 11.51
N ALA A 42 18.36 -1.30 10.98
CA ALA A 42 17.89 -1.21 9.60
C ALA A 42 17.08 0.06 9.33
N ILE A 43 16.17 0.41 10.24
CA ILE A 43 15.31 1.59 10.15
C ILE A 43 16.14 2.87 10.26
N ASP A 44 17.09 2.92 11.19
CA ASP A 44 17.98 4.07 11.39
C ASP A 44 18.86 4.30 10.16
N GLN A 45 19.55 3.26 9.67
CA GLN A 45 20.40 3.36 8.49
C GLN A 45 19.60 3.78 7.24
N LEU A 46 18.40 3.21 7.05
CA LEU A 46 17.53 3.56 5.93
C LEU A 46 17.05 5.02 6.02
N THR A 47 16.62 5.47 7.20
CA THR A 47 16.19 6.84 7.45
C THR A 47 17.30 7.84 7.13
N ASP A 48 18.51 7.56 7.61
CA ASP A 48 19.70 8.35 7.33
C ASP A 48 19.99 8.45 5.83
N SER A 49 19.89 7.34 5.12
CA SER A 49 20.17 7.28 3.69
C SER A 49 19.11 8.01 2.85
N ILE A 50 17.83 7.87 3.23
CA ILE A 50 16.73 8.62 2.63
C ILE A 50 16.89 10.12 2.88
N SER A 51 17.35 10.53 4.06
CA SER A 51 17.56 11.95 4.38
C SER A 51 18.61 12.61 3.47
N LYS A 52 19.65 11.84 3.10
CA LYS A 52 20.79 12.26 2.24
C LYS A 52 20.50 12.11 0.74
N ARG A 53 19.38 11.46 0.38
CA ARG A 53 18.95 11.22 -1.01
C ARG A 53 18.80 12.55 -1.77
N LYS A 54 19.47 12.63 -2.92
CA LYS A 54 19.34 13.73 -3.91
C LYS A 54 18.58 13.33 -5.18
N GLN A 55 17.90 12.19 -5.15
CA GLN A 55 17.19 11.63 -6.29
C GLN A 55 15.83 12.33 -6.51
N ASN A 56 15.18 11.93 -7.61
CA ASN A 56 13.85 12.42 -7.99
C ASN A 56 12.79 12.17 -6.91
N PRO A 57 11.72 12.98 -6.89
CA PRO A 57 10.61 12.76 -5.99
C PRO A 57 10.06 11.33 -6.12
N ALA A 58 9.76 10.68 -5.00
CA ALA A 58 9.26 9.31 -4.99
C ALA A 58 8.00 9.18 -4.14
N LEU A 59 7.17 8.19 -4.50
CA LEU A 59 6.01 7.77 -3.72
C LEU A 59 6.29 6.38 -3.14
N VAL A 60 6.17 6.25 -1.82
CA VAL A 60 6.19 4.95 -1.13
C VAL A 60 4.76 4.58 -0.81
N VAL A 61 4.31 3.42 -1.27
CA VAL A 61 3.00 2.85 -0.95
C VAL A 61 3.22 1.72 0.06
N LEU A 62 2.75 1.93 1.28
CA LEU A 62 2.71 0.92 2.34
C LEU A 62 1.32 0.29 2.34
N ASP A 63 1.24 -0.94 1.85
CA ASP A 63 -0.02 -1.65 1.66
C ASP A 63 -0.32 -2.58 2.85
N ASP A 64 -1.57 -2.57 3.30
CA ASP A 64 -2.10 -3.41 4.38
C ASP A 64 -1.30 -3.24 5.69
N VAL A 65 -1.28 -2.01 6.23
CA VAL A 65 -0.61 -1.69 7.51
C VAL A 65 -1.54 -1.92 8.70
N TRP A 66 -1.07 -2.63 9.72
CA TRP A 66 -1.90 -3.11 10.83
C TRP A 66 -1.69 -2.41 12.17
N SER A 67 -0.65 -1.60 12.35
CA SER A 67 -0.39 -0.91 13.63
C SER A 67 0.30 0.43 13.48
N GLU A 68 0.01 1.34 14.41
CA GLU A 68 0.63 2.68 14.44
C GLU A 68 2.12 2.57 14.72
N SER A 69 2.56 1.63 15.57
CA SER A 69 3.98 1.43 15.87
C SER A 69 4.79 1.04 14.62
N VAL A 70 4.26 0.15 13.78
CA VAL A 70 4.88 -0.22 12.50
C VAL A 70 4.88 0.95 11.53
N LEU A 71 3.76 1.67 11.43
CA LEU A 71 3.67 2.86 10.60
C LEU A 71 4.74 3.90 10.98
N GLN A 72 4.89 4.23 12.26
CA GLN A 72 5.85 5.23 12.72
C GLN A 72 7.30 4.84 12.39
N ARG A 73 7.65 3.55 12.43
CA ARG A 73 8.98 3.07 12.02
C ARG A 73 9.23 3.24 10.51
N LEU A 74 8.19 3.15 9.69
CA LEU A 74 8.28 3.20 8.21
C LEU A 74 7.94 4.59 7.62
N LEU A 75 7.68 5.59 8.45
CA LEU A 75 7.39 6.96 8.01
C LEU A 75 8.66 7.79 7.89
N PHE A 76 9.14 7.95 6.65
CA PHE A 76 10.31 8.77 6.35
C PHE A 76 9.91 10.20 5.94
N ARG A 77 10.17 11.17 6.82
CA ARG A 77 9.86 12.59 6.55
C ARG A 77 10.98 13.27 5.77
N LYS A 78 10.86 13.33 4.45
CA LYS A 78 11.83 14.02 3.57
C LYS A 78 11.12 14.73 2.43
N THR A 79 11.50 15.99 2.16
CA THR A 79 11.01 16.73 0.99
C THR A 79 11.30 15.95 -0.30
N GLY A 80 10.27 15.76 -1.10
CA GLY A 80 10.32 14.96 -2.34
C GLY A 80 9.91 13.50 -2.14
N LEU A 81 9.78 13.00 -0.91
CA LEU A 81 9.24 11.67 -0.62
C LEU A 81 7.82 11.83 -0.07
N LYS A 82 6.85 11.14 -0.67
CA LYS A 82 5.49 11.02 -0.12
C LYS A 82 5.22 9.57 0.24
N THR A 83 4.41 9.36 1.27
CA THR A 83 3.95 8.03 1.68
C THR A 83 2.43 7.97 1.51
N LEU A 84 1.95 6.94 0.82
CA LEU A 84 0.56 6.53 0.80
C LEU A 84 0.44 5.26 1.62
N VAL A 85 -0.56 5.19 2.49
CA VAL A 85 -0.78 4.06 3.38
C VAL A 85 -2.18 3.53 3.13
N THR A 86 -2.31 2.21 2.93
CA THR A 86 -3.61 1.53 2.98
C THR A 86 -3.71 0.75 4.29
N SER A 87 -4.88 0.80 4.92
CA SER A 87 -5.10 0.16 6.21
C SER A 87 -6.58 -0.08 6.47
N ARG A 88 -6.86 -1.02 7.36
CA ARG A 88 -8.19 -1.29 7.92
C ARG A 88 -8.51 -0.41 9.13
N ILE A 89 -7.51 0.30 9.66
CA ILE A 89 -7.62 1.15 10.85
C ILE A 89 -7.25 2.60 10.54
N ASN A 90 -7.88 3.53 11.27
CA ASN A 90 -7.58 4.95 11.14
C ASN A 90 -6.40 5.33 12.05
N PHE A 91 -5.27 5.69 11.44
CA PHE A 91 -4.09 6.18 12.15
C PHE A 91 -4.22 7.66 12.50
N LYS A 92 -3.73 8.06 13.68
CA LYS A 92 -3.78 9.47 14.12
C LYS A 92 -2.59 10.28 13.61
N GLY A 93 -1.51 9.62 13.19
CA GLY A 93 -0.26 10.26 12.80
C GLY A 93 -0.15 10.71 11.34
N LEU A 94 -1.21 10.58 10.54
CA LEU A 94 -1.21 10.91 9.10
C LEU A 94 -1.84 12.27 8.84
N ASP A 95 -1.24 13.03 7.91
CA ASP A 95 -1.69 14.38 7.56
C ASP A 95 -3.06 14.40 6.87
N VAL A 96 -3.33 13.37 6.06
CA VAL A 96 -4.55 13.23 5.27
C VAL A 96 -5.03 11.79 5.37
N VAL A 97 -6.31 11.62 5.70
CA VAL A 97 -6.99 10.32 5.74
C VAL A 97 -8.10 10.34 4.70
N TYR A 98 -8.18 9.28 3.89
CA TYR A 98 -9.22 9.11 2.89
C TYR A 98 -10.03 7.83 3.18
N PRO A 99 -11.18 7.94 3.86
CA PRO A 99 -12.06 6.80 4.05
C PRO A 99 -12.62 6.32 2.71
N LEU A 100 -12.38 5.06 2.35
CA LEU A 100 -12.97 4.47 1.16
C LEU A 100 -14.47 4.29 1.37
N GLN A 101 -15.25 4.75 0.39
CA GLN A 101 -16.69 4.51 0.35
C GLN A 101 -16.98 3.14 -0.23
N MET A 102 -18.06 2.51 0.23
CA MET A 102 -18.59 1.31 -0.40
C MET A 102 -19.00 1.62 -1.84
N LEU A 103 -18.87 0.62 -2.71
CA LEU A 103 -19.45 0.71 -4.05
C LEU A 103 -20.97 0.85 -3.93
N GLY A 104 -21.56 1.73 -4.75
CA GLY A 104 -23.01 1.78 -4.91
C GLY A 104 -23.54 0.46 -5.46
N GLN A 105 -24.81 0.16 -5.20
CA GLN A 105 -25.43 -1.12 -5.54
C GLN A 105 -25.25 -1.51 -7.02
N GLU A 106 -25.46 -0.56 -7.94
CA GLU A 106 -25.26 -0.76 -9.37
C GLU A 106 -23.81 -1.17 -9.69
N ASN A 107 -22.83 -0.38 -9.24
CA ASN A 107 -21.41 -0.67 -9.46
C ASN A 107 -20.96 -1.98 -8.79
N ALA A 108 -21.52 -2.32 -7.63
CA ALA A 108 -21.23 -3.57 -6.93
C ALA A 108 -21.79 -4.78 -7.69
N ARG A 109 -23.04 -4.67 -8.19
CA ARG A 109 -23.67 -5.68 -9.05
C ARG A 109 -22.89 -5.86 -10.34
N ASP A 110 -22.50 -4.77 -11.00
CA ASP A 110 -21.72 -4.83 -12.24
C ASP A 110 -20.37 -5.52 -12.00
N LEU A 111 -19.66 -5.16 -10.94
CA LEU A 111 -18.40 -5.81 -10.57
C LEU A 111 -18.59 -7.30 -10.27
N PHE A 112 -19.65 -7.67 -9.54
CA PHE A 112 -19.99 -9.07 -9.27
C PHE A 112 -20.26 -9.83 -10.58
N CYS A 113 -21.12 -9.29 -11.45
CA CYS A 113 -21.45 -9.93 -12.71
C CYS A 113 -20.23 -10.12 -13.60
N GLN A 114 -19.37 -9.10 -13.71
CA GLN A 114 -18.12 -9.18 -14.48
C GLN A 114 -17.13 -10.20 -13.90
N SER A 115 -17.12 -10.39 -12.56
CA SER A 115 -16.19 -11.31 -11.88
C SER A 115 -16.69 -12.76 -11.88
N ALA A 116 -18.00 -12.97 -11.78
CA ALA A 116 -18.61 -14.29 -11.61
C ALA A 116 -18.99 -14.97 -12.94
N PHE A 117 -19.24 -14.20 -14.00
CA PHE A 117 -19.68 -14.72 -15.29
C PHE A 117 -18.65 -14.47 -16.39
N ALA A 118 -18.49 -15.44 -17.28
CA ALA A 118 -17.65 -15.28 -18.47
C ALA A 118 -18.21 -14.19 -19.39
N PRO A 119 -17.40 -13.52 -20.24
CA PRO A 119 -17.85 -12.48 -21.16
C PRO A 119 -19.03 -12.92 -22.06
N ASP A 120 -19.07 -14.19 -22.45
CA ASP A 120 -20.14 -14.78 -23.29
C ASP A 120 -21.40 -15.20 -22.50
N GLN A 121 -21.36 -15.07 -21.18
CA GLN A 121 -22.47 -15.31 -20.25
C GLN A 121 -22.94 -14.01 -19.58
N ALA A 122 -22.34 -12.87 -19.93
CA ALA A 122 -22.59 -11.59 -19.29
C ALA A 122 -23.98 -11.03 -19.63
N LEU A 123 -24.72 -10.74 -18.54
CA LEU A 123 -25.93 -9.93 -18.36
C LEU A 123 -27.18 -10.17 -19.21
N ASP A 124 -27.10 -10.54 -20.49
CA ASP A 124 -28.31 -10.72 -21.31
C ASP A 124 -29.14 -11.95 -20.90
N LYS A 125 -28.60 -12.80 -20.01
CA LYS A 125 -29.22 -14.06 -19.58
C LYS A 125 -29.41 -14.24 -18.07
N LEU A 126 -28.93 -13.33 -17.24
CA LEU A 126 -29.10 -13.49 -15.80
C LEU A 126 -30.41 -12.82 -15.37
N ASP A 127 -31.43 -13.66 -15.14
CA ASP A 127 -32.76 -13.21 -14.73
C ASP A 127 -32.68 -12.25 -13.54
N HIS A 128 -33.38 -11.12 -13.64
CA HIS A 128 -33.43 -10.10 -12.60
C HIS A 128 -33.88 -10.67 -11.23
N GLU A 129 -34.67 -11.74 -11.22
CA GLU A 129 -35.10 -12.45 -10.01
C GLU A 129 -33.95 -13.15 -9.28
N LEU A 130 -32.99 -13.76 -10.00
CA LEU A 130 -31.85 -14.45 -9.38
C LEU A 130 -30.92 -13.46 -8.68
N LEU A 131 -30.76 -12.27 -9.25
CA LEU A 131 -29.94 -11.21 -8.64
C LEU A 131 -30.60 -10.63 -7.38
N GLN A 132 -31.93 -10.50 -7.39
CA GLN A 132 -32.67 -10.04 -6.21
C GLN A 132 -32.60 -11.03 -5.03
N GLN A 133 -32.45 -12.33 -5.31
CA GLN A 133 -32.27 -13.36 -4.27
C GLN A 133 -30.86 -13.35 -3.65
N MET A 134 -29.85 -12.81 -4.34
CA MET A 134 -28.49 -12.70 -3.81
C MET A 134 -28.27 -11.46 -2.92
N GLU A 135 -29.24 -10.54 -2.90
CA GLU A 135 -29.21 -9.30 -2.10
C GLU A 135 -29.84 -9.45 -0.70
N GLN A 136 -30.34 -10.64 -0.32
CA GLN A 136 -30.89 -10.98 1.00
C GLN A 136 -29.85 -11.67 1.90
#